data_AF-A0A644UGB3-F1
#
_entry.id   AF-A0A644UGB3-F1
#
_cell.length_a   1.000
_cell.length_b   1.000
_cell.length_c   1.000
_cell.angle_alpha   90.00
_cell.angle_beta   90.00
_cell.angle_gamma   90.00
#
_symmetry.space_group_name_H-M   'P 1'
#
loop_
_entity.id
_entity.type
_entity.pdbx_description
1 polymer ?
#
loop_
_entity_poly.entity_id
_entity_poly.type
_entity_poly.pdbx_seq_one_letter_code
_entity_poly.pdbx_strand_id
1 'polypeptide(L)'
;MKEEKNDGQVLVRIPSEMKSRMETAAKREGITTQDWVRDALQGRLGLLNVCPNCSFVNSRKAKFCSECGTSLAESKRAIYREWVREMIREEFGEEFGEEW
;
A
#
# COMPACT_ATOMS: atom_id res chain seq x y z
N MET A 1 -2.76 -29.98 -7.62
CA MET A 1 -2.89 -28.90 -6.63
C MET A 1 -2.26 -27.67 -7.23
N LYS A 2 -2.95 -26.53 -7.28
CA LYS A 2 -2.33 -25.28 -7.77
C LYS A 2 -1.30 -24.85 -6.73
N GLU A 3 -0.06 -24.66 -7.15
CA GLU A 3 1.01 -24.09 -6.33
C GLU A 3 0.53 -22.77 -5.73
N GLU A 4 0.42 -22.69 -4.40
CA GLU A 4 0.27 -21.42 -3.70
C GLU A 4 1.64 -20.74 -3.67
N LYS A 5 1.88 -19.85 -4.63
CA LYS A 5 3.12 -19.06 -4.71
C LYS A 5 3.15 -18.01 -3.59
N ASN A 6 3.68 -18.41 -2.44
CA ASN A 6 3.88 -17.55 -1.27
C ASN A 6 5.21 -16.77 -1.32
N ASP A 7 5.93 -16.85 -2.43
CA ASP A 7 7.30 -16.36 -2.60
C ASP A 7 7.47 -14.85 -2.35
N GLY A 8 6.39 -14.07 -2.46
CA GLY A 8 6.34 -12.64 -2.14
C GLY A 8 5.79 -12.27 -0.75
N GLN A 9 5.60 -13.25 0.16
CA GLN A 9 5.03 -13.00 1.49
C GLN A 9 6.10 -12.83 2.56
N VAL A 10 5.95 -11.82 3.43
CA VAL A 10 6.77 -11.65 4.63
C VAL A 10 6.05 -12.28 5.82
N LEU A 11 6.71 -13.20 6.51
CA LEU A 11 6.22 -13.74 7.78
C LEU A 11 6.44 -12.72 8.90
N VAL A 12 5.36 -12.27 9.53
CA VAL A 12 5.40 -11.31 10.64
C VAL A 12 4.90 -11.98 11.90
N ARG A 13 5.65 -11.87 13.00
CA ARG A 13 5.17 -12.25 14.34
C ARG A 13 4.35 -11.12 14.94
N ILE A 14 3.15 -11.45 15.38
CA ILE A 14 2.23 -10.52 16.04
C ILE A 14 1.67 -11.15 17.32
N PRO A 15 1.27 -10.35 18.33
CA PRO A 15 0.56 -10.86 19.49
C PRO A 15 -0.70 -11.63 19.11
N SER A 16 -1.04 -12.67 19.88
CA SER A 16 -2.18 -13.55 19.61
C SER A 16 -3.53 -12.81 19.60
N GLU A 17 -3.71 -11.85 20.49
CA GLU A 17 -4.89 -10.98 20.51
C GLU A 17 -5.03 -10.19 19.21
N MET A 18 -3.91 -9.63 18.72
CA MET A 18 -3.90 -8.87 17.46
C MET A 18 -4.25 -9.77 16.28
N LYS A 19 -3.72 -11.00 16.23
CA LYS A 19 -4.07 -12.00 15.21
C LYS A 19 -5.58 -12.29 15.21
N SER A 20 -6.16 -12.60 16.37
CA SER A 20 -7.59 -12.92 16.50
C SER A 20 -8.49 -11.77 16.01
N ARG A 21 -8.12 -10.53 16.34
CA ARG A 21 -8.83 -9.33 15.88
C ARG A 21 -8.77 -9.16 14.37
N MET A 22 -7.60 -9.38 13.77
CA MET A 22 -7.42 -9.30 12.31
C MET A 22 -8.23 -10.39 11.58
N GLU A 23 -8.21 -11.62 12.07
CA GLU A 23 -8.99 -12.73 11.49
C GLU A 23 -10.50 -12.46 11.55
N THR A 24 -10.98 -11.91 12.67
CA THR A 24 -12.38 -11.52 12.82
C THR A 24 -12.79 -10.42 11.83
N ALA A 25 -11.93 -9.41 11.64
CA ALA A 25 -12.16 -8.34 10.69
C ALA A 25 -12.19 -8.86 9.23
N ALA A 26 -11.19 -9.65 8.85
CA ALA A 26 -11.11 -10.27 7.53
C ALA A 26 -12.35 -11.13 7.22
N LYS A 27 -12.82 -11.91 8.19
CA LYS A 27 -14.04 -12.73 8.06
C LYS A 27 -15.29 -11.89 7.82
N ARG A 28 -15.44 -10.73 8.48
CA ARG A 28 -16.57 -9.81 8.27
C ARG A 28 -16.59 -9.22 6.87
N GLU A 29 -15.41 -9.01 6.29
CA GLU A 29 -15.24 -8.45 4.94
C GLU A 29 -15.21 -9.52 3.85
N GLY A 30 -15.22 -10.81 4.21
CA GLY A 30 -15.24 -11.92 3.26
C GLY A 30 -13.93 -12.11 2.50
N ILE A 31 -12.81 -11.65 3.05
CA ILE A 31 -11.47 -11.75 2.46
C ILE A 31 -10.51 -12.54 3.36
N THR A 32 -9.34 -12.92 2.83
CA THR A 32 -8.33 -13.60 3.63
C THR A 32 -7.70 -12.64 4.65
N THR A 33 -7.22 -13.17 5.78
CA THR A 33 -6.48 -12.36 6.75
C THR A 33 -5.24 -11.71 6.11
N GLN A 34 -4.59 -12.40 5.17
CA GLN A 34 -3.45 -11.87 4.43
C GLN A 34 -3.82 -10.65 3.58
N ASP A 35 -4.91 -10.74 2.81
CA ASP A 35 -5.39 -9.62 1.99
C ASP A 35 -5.89 -8.46 2.87
N TRP A 36 -6.58 -8.76 3.96
CA TRP A 36 -7.02 -7.73 4.92
C TRP A 36 -5.83 -6.97 5.52
N VAL A 37 -4.80 -7.69 5.97
CA VAL A 37 -3.58 -7.07 6.51
C VAL A 37 -2.86 -6.28 5.42
N ARG A 38 -2.76 -6.81 4.19
CA ARG A 38 -2.15 -6.11 3.05
C ARG A 38 -2.88 -4.79 2.78
N ASP A 39 -4.19 -4.79 2.74
CA ASP A 39 -4.99 -3.58 2.49
C ASP A 39 -4.92 -2.59 3.66
N ALA A 40 -4.96 -3.07 4.89
CA ALA A 40 -4.79 -2.25 6.09
C ALA A 40 -3.40 -1.60 6.13
N LEU A 41 -2.34 -2.35 5.78
CA LEU A 41 -0.99 -1.83 5.65
C LEU A 41 -0.88 -0.86 4.48
N GLN A 42 -1.46 -1.14 3.32
CA GLN A 42 -1.51 -0.19 2.21
C GLN A 42 -2.34 1.07 2.53
N GLY A 43 -3.27 1.00 3.48
CA GLY A 43 -3.98 2.16 4.01
C GLY A 43 -3.14 2.98 4.98
N ARG A 44 -2.26 2.32 5.76
CA ARG A 44 -1.39 2.96 6.76
C ARG A 44 -0.05 3.45 6.20
N LEU A 45 0.60 2.65 5.36
CA LEU A 45 1.81 2.96 4.57
C LEU A 45 1.50 3.61 3.23
N GLY A 46 0.21 3.64 2.84
CA GLY A 46 -0.25 4.40 1.69
C GLY A 46 -0.12 5.88 1.98
N LEU A 47 1.11 6.36 1.84
CA LEU A 47 1.53 7.76 1.77
C LEU A 47 0.31 8.61 1.46
N LEU A 48 -0.13 9.31 2.51
CA LEU A 48 -1.24 10.25 2.51
C LEU A 48 -1.25 10.94 1.16
N ASN A 49 -2.38 10.88 0.44
CA ASN A 49 -2.50 11.61 -0.82
C ASN A 49 -2.72 13.08 -0.46
N VAL A 50 -1.64 13.71 0.01
CA VAL A 50 -1.61 15.08 0.49
C VAL A 50 -1.79 15.97 -0.72
N CYS A 51 -2.88 16.74 -0.69
CA CYS A 51 -3.17 17.69 -1.75
C CYS A 51 -2.03 18.71 -1.85
N PRO A 52 -1.43 18.91 -3.03
CA PRO A 52 -0.34 19.88 -3.20
C PRO A 52 -0.80 21.33 -2.99
N ASN A 53 -2.11 21.60 -3.16
CA ASN A 53 -2.68 22.94 -3.05
C ASN A 53 -3.09 23.29 -1.60
N CYS A 54 -3.89 22.45 -0.95
CA CYS A 54 -4.43 22.75 0.40
C CYS A 54 -3.86 21.87 1.53
N SER A 55 -2.94 20.95 1.23
CA SER A 55 -2.37 19.98 2.18
C SER A 55 -3.36 19.03 2.87
N PHE A 56 -4.64 19.02 2.45
CA PHE A 56 -5.60 18.04 2.96
C PHE A 56 -5.17 16.61 2.64
N VAL A 57 -5.31 15.73 3.62
CA VAL A 57 -4.94 14.32 3.53
C VAL A 57 -6.10 13.54 2.92
N ASN A 58 -5.94 13.11 1.66
CA ASN A 58 -6.97 12.35 0.97
C ASN A 58 -6.73 10.84 1.06
N SER A 59 -7.80 10.08 0.81
CA SER A 59 -7.72 8.64 0.57
C SER A 59 -6.68 8.32 -0.52
N ARG A 60 -5.96 7.20 -0.34
CA ARG A 60 -5.00 6.64 -1.31
C ARG A 60 -5.54 6.58 -2.74
N LYS A 61 -6.83 6.29 -2.90
CA LYS A 61 -7.49 6.11 -4.21
C LYS A 61 -8.16 7.38 -4.73
N ALA A 62 -8.08 8.50 -4.01
CA ALA A 62 -8.71 9.76 -4.42
C ALA A 62 -8.04 10.31 -5.69
N LYS A 63 -8.84 10.66 -6.70
CA LYS A 63 -8.39 11.33 -7.93
C LYS A 63 -8.38 12.86 -7.80
N PHE A 64 -9.27 13.39 -6.97
CA PHE A 64 -9.41 14.82 -6.66
C PHE A 64 -9.44 15.01 -5.14
N CYS A 65 -9.02 16.19 -4.68
CA CYS A 65 -9.07 16.53 -3.27
C CYS A 65 -10.51 16.72 -2.80
N SER A 66 -10.90 16.05 -1.72
CA SER A 66 -12.24 16.16 -1.13
C SER A 66 -12.53 17.54 -0.52
N GLU A 67 -11.49 18.33 -0.24
CA GLU A 67 -11.62 19.64 0.38
C GLU A 67 -11.65 20.78 -0.65
N CYS A 68 -10.75 20.75 -1.64
CA CYS A 68 -10.57 21.87 -2.58
C CYS A 68 -10.73 21.49 -4.07
N GLY A 69 -11.03 20.22 -4.39
CA GLY A 69 -11.24 19.76 -5.76
C GLY A 69 -9.98 19.65 -6.63
N THR A 70 -8.80 20.06 -6.14
CA THR A 70 -7.53 19.96 -6.90
C THR A 70 -7.25 18.52 -7.32
N SER A 71 -6.85 18.33 -8.58
CA SER A 71 -6.43 17.02 -9.11
C SER A 71 -5.24 16.49 -8.31
N LEU A 72 -5.29 15.23 -7.92
CA LEU A 72 -4.22 14.56 -7.17
C LEU A 72 -3.29 13.72 -8.06
N ALA A 73 -3.36 13.92 -9.38
CA ALA A 73 -2.47 13.28 -10.34
C ALA A 73 -0.98 13.58 -10.04
N GLU A 74 -0.68 14.78 -9.54
CA GLU A 74 0.68 15.24 -9.18
C GLU A 74 0.94 15.22 -7.67
N SER A 75 0.19 14.40 -6.93
CA SER A 75 0.38 14.32 -5.48
C SER A 75 1.80 13.89 -5.11
N LYS A 76 2.25 14.27 -3.91
CA LYS A 76 3.54 13.86 -3.34
C LYS A 76 3.80 12.35 -3.45
N ARG A 77 2.75 11.53 -3.41
CA ARG A 77 2.82 10.08 -3.62
C ARG A 77 3.29 9.69 -5.03
N ALA A 78 2.84 10.38 -6.08
CA ALA A 78 3.28 10.14 -7.45
C ALA A 78 4.76 10.50 -7.60
N ILE A 79 5.13 11.69 -7.09
CA ILE A 79 6.51 12.21 -7.13
C ILE A 79 7.47 11.29 -6.37
N TYR A 80 7.16 10.95 -5.11
CA TYR A 80 8.04 10.10 -4.31
C TYR A 80 8.11 8.66 -4.82
N ARG A 81 7.06 8.14 -5.45
CA ARG A 81 7.10 6.77 -5.99
C ARG A 81 8.08 6.66 -7.15
N GLU A 82 8.08 7.63 -8.06
CA GLU A 82 9.00 7.64 -9.20
C GLU A 82 10.44 7.88 -8.74
N TRP A 83 10.64 8.84 -7.85
CA TRP A 83 11.95 9.09 -7.25
C TRP A 83 12.52 7.87 -6.50
N VAL A 84 11.73 7.21 -5.65
CA VAL A 84 12.17 6.00 -4.92
C VAL A 84 12.47 4.85 -5.88
N ARG A 85 11.70 4.70 -6.95
CA ARG A 85 11.96 3.67 -7.97
C ARG A 85 13.28 3.91 -8.70
N GLU A 86 13.56 5.16 -9.07
CA GLU A 86 14.82 5.53 -9.71
C GLU A 86 15.99 5.26 -8.77
N MET A 87 15.90 5.70 -7.52
CA MET A 87 16.93 5.46 -6.51
C MET A 87 17.21 3.96 -6.31
N ILE A 88 16.16 3.13 -6.24
CA ILE A 88 16.34 1.67 -6.10
C ILE A 88 17.01 1.09 -7.35
N ARG A 89 16.66 1.55 -8.55
CA ARG A 89 17.31 1.11 -9.79
C ARG A 89 18.79 1.49 -9.81
N GLU A 90 19.12 2.72 -9.44
CA GLU A 90 20.50 3.21 -9.40
C GLU A 90 21.35 2.43 -8.39
N GLU A 91 20.79 2.12 -7.22
CA GLU A 91 21.50 1.43 -6.14
C GLU A 91 21.64 -0.08 -6.38
N PHE A 92 20.62 -0.73 -6.97
CA PHE A 92 20.53 -2.19 -7.03
C PHE A 92 20.52 -2.80 -8.44
N GLY A 93 20.55 -1.99 -9.52
CA GLY A 93 20.56 -2.45 -10.91
C GLY A 93 19.20 -2.90 -11.47
N GLU A 94 19.13 -3.15 -12.79
CA GLU A 94 17.89 -3.48 -13.53
C GLU A 94 17.32 -4.88 -13.27
N GLU A 95 18.06 -5.78 -12.60
CA GLU A 95 17.68 -7.19 -12.44
C GLU A 95 16.49 -7.42 -11.49
N PHE A 96 15.99 -6.38 -10.81
CA PHE A 96 14.91 -6.50 -9.83
C PHE A 96 13.48 -6.36 -10.41
N GLY A 97 13.33 -6.34 -11.75
CA GLY A 97 12.12 -5.80 -12.40
C GLY A 97 11.24 -6.75 -13.25
N GLU A 98 11.71 -7.92 -13.68
CA GLU A 98 11.02 -8.67 -14.74
C GLU A 98 10.45 -10.05 -14.36
N GLU A 99 10.66 -10.54 -13.13
CA GLU A 99 10.12 -11.85 -12.70
C GLU A 99 9.40 -11.79 -11.34
N TRP A 100 8.25 -11.10 -11.23
CA TRP A 100 7.30 -11.30 -10.12
C TRP A 100 5.85 -11.09 -10.54
#